data_AF-A0A926AWW2-F1
#
_entry.id   AF-A0A926AWW2-F1
#
_cell.length_a   1.000
_cell.length_b   1.000
_cell.length_c   1.000
_cell.angle_alpha   90.00
_cell.angle_beta   90.00
_cell.angle_gamma   90.00
#
_symmetry.space_group_name_H-M   'P 1'
#
loop_
_entity.id
_entity.type
_entity.pdbx_description
1 polymer ?
#
loop_
_entity_poly.entity_id
_entity_poly.type
_entity_poly.pdbx_seq_one_letter_code
_entity_poly.pdbx_strand_id
1 'polypeptide(L)'
;MSANSVRVWRNRWLSFAAIPLAELSVEERLADIPRPGKPSAISPEQVCRIVALACELPEQSNRPITHWSASELAAEIIARGILPTISPRHAARVLKRGICNPTASVAG
;
A
#
# COMPACT_ATOMS: atom_id res chain seq x y z
N MET A 1 15.44 -17.33 10.98
CA MET A 1 14.91 -16.31 11.91
C MET A 1 16.06 -15.45 12.40
N SER A 2 16.03 -14.14 12.16
CA SER A 2 17.08 -13.24 12.66
C SER A 2 17.01 -13.19 14.19
N ALA A 3 18.15 -13.06 14.89
CA ALA A 3 18.20 -12.94 16.35
C ALA A 3 17.27 -11.83 16.89
N ASN A 4 16.92 -10.84 16.07
CA ASN A 4 16.00 -9.78 16.43
C ASN A 4 14.56 -10.29 16.65
N SER A 5 14.10 -11.31 15.91
CA SER A 5 12.73 -11.83 16.08
C SER A 5 12.56 -12.62 17.38
N VAL A 6 13.55 -13.42 17.78
CA VAL A 6 13.53 -14.16 19.06
C VAL A 6 13.51 -13.19 20.25
N ARG A 7 14.30 -12.10 20.17
CA ARG A 7 14.34 -11.07 21.21
C ARG A 7 12.99 -10.36 21.37
N VAL A 8 12.32 -10.01 20.26
CA VAL A 8 11.00 -9.38 20.27
C VAL A 8 9.97 -10.30 20.95
N TRP A 9 9.91 -11.56 20.55
CA TRP A 9 8.97 -12.53 21.15
C TRP A 9 9.24 -12.77 22.62
N ARG A 10 10.51 -12.91 23.02
CA ARG A 10 10.88 -13.06 24.44
C ARG A 10 10.47 -11.84 25.28
N ASN A 11 10.74 -10.63 24.79
CA ASN A 11 10.39 -9.41 25.51
C ASN A 11 8.86 -9.28 25.65
N ARG A 12 8.11 -9.62 24.60
CA ARG A 12 6.65 -9.65 24.63
C ARG A 12 6.10 -10.70 25.61
N TRP A 13 6.69 -11.89 25.63
CA TRP A 13 6.34 -12.91 26.61
C TRP A 13 6.51 -12.40 28.04
N LEU A 14 7.65 -11.75 28.32
CA LEU A 14 7.95 -11.18 29.63
C LEU A 14 7.03 -10.01 30.00
N SER A 15 6.56 -9.20 29.04
CA SER A 15 5.61 -8.11 29.34
C SER A 15 4.26 -8.60 29.89
N PHE A 16 3.91 -9.87 29.65
CA PHE A 16 2.69 -10.48 30.20
C PHE A 16 2.96 -11.32 31.47
N ALA A 17 4.19 -11.35 32.00
CA ALA A 17 4.56 -12.25 33.10
C ALA A 17 3.76 -12.00 34.40
N ALA A 18 3.25 -10.79 34.61
CA ALA A 18 2.43 -10.44 35.77
C ALA A 18 0.96 -10.90 35.65
N ILE A 19 0.50 -11.25 34.45
CA ILE A 19 -0.88 -11.70 34.22
C ILE A 19 -0.93 -13.21 34.43
N PRO A 20 -1.88 -13.77 35.19
CA PRO A 20 -2.05 -15.23 35.30
C PRO A 20 -2.42 -15.88 33.95
N LEU A 21 -2.05 -17.14 33.76
CA LEU A 21 -2.44 -17.89 32.55
C LEU A 21 -3.95 -18.12 32.43
N ALA A 22 -4.67 -18.10 33.57
CA ALA A 22 -6.13 -18.19 33.58
C ALA A 22 -6.81 -16.94 33.01
N GLU A 23 -6.12 -15.79 32.98
CA GLU A 23 -6.63 -14.50 32.48
C GLU A 23 -6.10 -14.15 31.09
N LEU A 24 -4.93 -14.67 30.72
CA LEU A 24 -4.35 -14.51 29.39
C LEU A 24 -3.59 -15.77 28.97
N SER A 25 -4.17 -16.52 28.03
CA SER A 25 -3.70 -17.84 27.62
C SER A 25 -2.33 -17.80 26.91
N VAL A 26 -1.71 -18.96 26.73
CA VAL A 26 -0.44 -19.07 25.99
C VAL A 26 -0.64 -18.65 24.53
N GLU A 27 -1.77 -19.03 23.93
CA GLU A 27 -2.15 -18.70 22.56
C GLU A 27 -2.32 -17.18 22.39
N GLU A 28 -3.00 -16.51 23.32
CA GLU A 28 -3.21 -15.05 23.27
C GLU A 28 -1.90 -14.27 23.41
N ARG A 29 -0.99 -14.73 24.28
CA ARG A 29 0.35 -14.15 24.44
C ARG A 29 1.19 -14.28 23.17
N LEU A 30 1.02 -15.40 22.46
CA LEU A 30 1.74 -15.73 21.23
C LEU A 30 1.01 -15.31 19.95
N ALA A 31 -0.20 -14.75 20.05
CA ALA A 31 -0.97 -14.30 18.88
C ALA A 31 -0.21 -13.20 18.14
N ASP A 32 -0.25 -13.15 16.81
CA ASP A 32 0.41 -12.05 16.09
C ASP A 32 -0.24 -10.70 16.43
N ILE A 33 0.59 -9.66 16.59
CA ILE A 33 0.11 -8.28 16.69
C ILE A 33 -0.52 -7.91 15.34
N PRO A 34 -1.58 -7.07 15.30
CA PRO A 34 -2.05 -6.48 14.06
C PRO A 34 -0.87 -6.01 13.21
N ARG A 35 -0.90 -6.37 11.92
CA ARG A 35 0.09 -5.95 10.94
C ARG A 35 -0.50 -4.78 10.16
N PRO A 36 -0.48 -3.54 10.69
CA PRO A 36 -0.88 -2.40 9.90
C PRO A 36 0.06 -2.33 8.70
N GLY A 37 -0.49 -2.56 7.52
CA GLY A 37 0.25 -2.38 6.28
C GLY A 37 0.75 -0.94 6.17
N LYS A 38 1.71 -0.71 5.26
CA LYS A 38 2.15 0.66 4.97
C LYS A 38 0.95 1.47 4.45
N PRO A 39 0.65 2.66 5.00
CA PRO A 39 -0.39 3.52 4.44
C PRO A 39 -0.09 3.84 2.97
N SER A 40 -1.14 3.98 2.15
CA SER A 40 -0.98 4.34 0.75
C SER A 40 -0.24 5.66 0.62
N ALA A 41 0.82 5.69 -0.20
CA ALA A 41 1.55 6.92 -0.50
C ALA A 41 0.83 7.79 -1.55
N ILE A 42 -0.17 7.24 -2.24
CA ILE A 42 -0.98 7.94 -3.24
C ILE A 42 -2.38 8.09 -2.66
N SER A 43 -2.84 9.33 -2.54
CA SER A 43 -4.18 9.65 -2.07
C SER A 43 -5.26 9.24 -3.08
N PRO A 44 -6.50 8.98 -2.64
CA PRO A 44 -7.62 8.71 -3.54
C PRO A 44 -7.81 9.81 -4.61
N GLU A 45 -7.63 11.08 -4.23
CA GLU A 45 -7.75 12.23 -5.11
C GLU A 45 -6.67 12.20 -6.22
N GLN A 46 -5.43 11.83 -5.86
CA GLN A 46 -4.37 11.63 -6.83
C GLN A 46 -4.67 10.47 -7.77
N VAL A 47 -5.23 9.35 -7.27
CA VAL A 47 -5.67 8.24 -8.12
C VAL A 47 -6.75 8.70 -9.10
N CYS A 48 -7.76 9.44 -8.65
CA CYS A 48 -8.79 9.99 -9.53
C CYS A 48 -8.21 10.88 -10.63
N ARG A 49 -7.25 11.76 -10.29
CA ARG A 49 -6.56 12.61 -11.28
C ARG A 49 -5.76 11.79 -12.30
N ILE A 50 -5.09 10.71 -11.86
CA ILE A 50 -4.34 9.80 -12.75
C ILE A 50 -5.30 9.07 -13.69
N VAL A 51 -6.46 8.62 -13.18
CA VAL A 51 -7.47 7.94 -13.99
C VAL A 51 -8.07 8.91 -15.02
N ALA A 52 -8.42 10.13 -14.62
CA ALA A 52 -8.92 11.16 -15.52
C ALA A 52 -7.93 11.44 -16.65
N LEU A 53 -6.65 11.65 -16.32
CA LEU A 53 -5.56 11.79 -17.28
C LEU A 53 -5.51 10.62 -18.29
N ALA A 54 -5.59 9.38 -17.80
CA ALA A 54 -5.50 8.19 -18.65
C ALA A 54 -6.70 8.05 -19.60
N CYS A 55 -7.84 8.67 -19.29
CA CYS A 55 -9.03 8.72 -20.14
C CYS A 55 -8.99 9.87 -21.15
N GLU A 56 -8.11 10.87 -20.97
CA GLU A 56 -7.92 11.95 -21.95
C GLU A 56 -7.17 11.43 -23.19
N LEU A 57 -7.47 12.03 -24.35
CA LEU A 57 -6.70 11.78 -25.56
C LEU A 57 -5.33 12.47 -25.42
N PRO A 58 -4.21 11.79 -25.75
CA PRO A 58 -2.89 12.40 -25.61
C PRO A 58 -2.70 13.68 -26.44
N GLU A 59 -3.43 13.81 -27.54
CA GLU A 59 -3.49 15.03 -28.35
C GLU A 59 -3.93 16.25 -27.54
N GLN A 60 -4.85 16.07 -26.57
CA GLN A 60 -5.29 17.13 -25.65
C GLN A 60 -4.16 17.59 -24.71
N SER A 61 -3.11 16.76 -24.56
CA SER A 61 -1.89 17.08 -23.82
C SER A 61 -0.75 17.56 -24.72
N ASN A 62 -1.04 17.91 -25.97
CA ASN A 62 -0.05 18.30 -26.99
C ASN A 62 1.04 17.23 -27.23
N ARG A 63 0.69 15.95 -27.07
CA ARG A 63 1.62 14.85 -27.38
C ARG A 63 1.30 14.21 -28.73
N PRO A 64 2.31 13.98 -29.60
CA PRO A 64 2.11 13.32 -30.88
C PRO A 64 2.06 11.79 -30.71
N ILE A 65 1.14 11.29 -29.87
CA ILE A 65 0.99 9.86 -29.57
C ILE A 65 -0.48 9.47 -29.64
N THR A 66 -0.76 8.25 -30.11
CA THR A 66 -2.13 7.75 -30.26
C THR A 66 -2.69 7.17 -28.96
N HIS A 67 -1.81 6.62 -28.11
CA HIS A 67 -2.17 5.98 -26.85
C HIS A 67 -1.14 6.30 -25.77
N TRP A 68 -1.58 6.36 -24.52
CA TRP A 68 -0.68 6.51 -23.36
C TRP A 68 0.17 5.26 -23.17
N SER A 69 1.50 5.37 -23.35
CA SER A 69 2.42 4.41 -22.75
C SER A 69 2.59 4.68 -21.25
N ALA A 70 3.08 3.69 -20.51
CA ALA A 70 3.36 3.84 -19.08
C ALA A 70 4.39 4.94 -18.77
N SER A 71 5.36 5.13 -19.67
CA SER A 71 6.41 6.15 -19.53
C SER A 71 5.87 7.56 -19.79
N GLU A 72 5.05 7.72 -20.84
CA GLU A 72 4.41 9.01 -21.14
C GLU A 72 3.41 9.40 -20.07
N LEU A 73 2.64 8.44 -19.56
CA LEU A 73 1.73 8.66 -18.45
C LEU A 73 2.50 9.13 -17.20
N ALA A 74 3.61 8.46 -16.86
CA ALA A 74 4.44 8.88 -15.72
C ALA A 74 5.02 10.29 -15.90
N ALA A 75 5.50 10.62 -17.11
CA ALA A 75 6.00 11.95 -17.42
C ALA A 75 4.89 13.01 -17.28
N GLU A 76 3.68 12.71 -17.73
CA GLU A 76 2.55 13.63 -17.64
C GLU A 76 2.03 13.83 -16.22
N ILE A 77 2.00 12.76 -15.41
CA ILE A 77 1.63 12.84 -13.99
C ILE A 77 2.56 13.81 -13.24
N ILE A 78 3.86 13.78 -13.56
CA ILE A 78 4.85 14.68 -12.98
C ILE A 78 4.68 16.10 -13.55
N ALA A 79 4.52 16.24 -14.87
CA ALA A 79 4.34 17.54 -15.52
C ALA A 79 3.12 18.31 -15.01
N ARG A 80 2.01 17.61 -14.73
CA ARG A 80 0.77 18.17 -14.15
C ARG A 80 0.79 18.30 -12.62
N GLY A 81 1.91 17.96 -11.98
CA GLY A 81 2.09 18.05 -10.53
C GLY A 81 1.12 17.16 -9.74
N ILE A 82 0.69 16.02 -10.29
CA ILE A 82 -0.18 15.08 -9.56
C ILE A 82 0.64 14.34 -8.49
N LEU A 83 1.86 13.93 -8.86
CA LEU A 83 2.85 13.32 -7.96
C LEU A 83 4.22 13.95 -8.22
N PRO A 84 5.06 14.12 -7.17
CA PRO A 84 6.41 14.65 -7.34
C PRO A 84 7.30 13.68 -8.14
N THR A 85 7.13 12.37 -7.93
CA THR A 85 7.83 11.33 -8.67
C THR A 85 6.95 10.09 -8.78
N ILE A 86 7.02 9.40 -9.92
CA ILE A 86 6.41 8.09 -10.11
C ILE A 86 7.20 7.30 -11.16
N SER A 87 7.38 6.00 -10.94
CA SER A 87 7.98 5.15 -11.97
C SER A 87 6.94 4.74 -13.03
N PRO A 88 7.33 4.54 -14.30
CA PRO A 88 6.41 4.06 -15.35
C PRO A 88 5.63 2.81 -14.94
N ARG A 89 6.31 1.84 -14.32
CA ARG A 89 5.68 0.62 -13.81
C ARG A 89 4.63 0.90 -12.75
N HIS A 90 4.84 1.90 -11.89
CA HIS A 90 3.86 2.26 -10.88
C HIS A 90 2.67 3.01 -11.49
N ALA A 91 2.91 3.91 -12.45
CA ALA A 91 1.84 4.59 -13.20
C ALA A 91 0.89 3.57 -13.87
N ALA A 92 1.44 2.56 -14.55
CA ALA A 92 0.65 1.47 -15.12
C ALA A 92 -0.07 0.62 -14.05
N ARG A 93 0.57 0.40 -12.89
CA ARG A 93 -0.03 -0.38 -11.79
C ARG A 93 -1.25 0.31 -11.19
N VAL A 94 -1.26 1.64 -11.10
CA VAL A 94 -2.41 2.41 -10.61
C VAL A 94 -3.66 2.13 -11.45
N LEU A 95 -3.49 1.95 -12.77
CA LEU A 95 -4.60 1.67 -13.70
C LEU A 95 -4.97 0.19 -13.82
N LYS A 96 -4.15 -0.72 -13.27
CA LYS A 96 -4.39 -2.16 -13.39
C LYS A 96 -5.57 -2.54 -12.50
N ARG A 97 -6.61 -3.15 -13.09
CA ARG A 97 -7.78 -3.66 -12.35
C ARG A 97 -7.31 -4.70 -11.31
N GLY A 98 -7.45 -4.34 -10.03
CA GLY A 98 -7.23 -5.23 -8.89
C GLY A 98 -6.03 -4.87 -8.02
N ILE A 99 -6.26 -4.03 -7.01
CA ILE A 99 -5.57 -4.12 -5.70
C ILE A 99 -6.63 -4.10 -4.58
N CYS A 100 -7.83 -4.61 -4.83
CA CYS A 100 -8.70 -5.04 -3.76
C CYS A 100 -8.11 -6.36 -3.23
N ASN A 101 -7.30 -6.29 -2.18
CA ASN A 101 -7.18 -7.42 -1.27
C ASN A 101 -8.42 -7.34 -0.36
N PRO A 102 -9.45 -8.19 -0.54
CA PRO A 102 -10.41 -8.40 0.52
C PRO A 102 -9.69 -9.21 1.59
N THR A 103 -8.95 -8.53 2.46
CA THR A 103 -8.62 -9.10 3.77
C THR A 103 -9.43 -8.31 4.80
N ALA A 104 -10.75 -8.42 4.65
CA ALA A 104 -11.66 -8.10 5.74
C ALA A 104 -11.56 -9.24 6.75
N SER A 105 -10.61 -9.15 7.68
CA SER A 105 -10.72 -9.89 8.93
C SER A 105 -11.73 -9.14 9.81
N VAL A 106 -13.01 -9.42 9.61
CA VAL A 106 -13.99 -9.26 10.68
C VAL A 106 -13.76 -10.43 11.62
N ALA A 107 -13.17 -10.16 12.77
CA ALA A 107 -13.26 -11.03 13.93
C ALA A 107 -14.55 -10.65 14.66
N GLY A 108 -15.52 -11.55 14.64
CA GLY A 108 -16.62 -11.60 15.60
C GLY A 108 -16.34 -12.66 16.64
#